data_AF-A0A843L9X3-F1
#
_entry.id   AF-A0A843L9X3-F1
#
_cell.length_a   1.000
_cell.length_b   1.000
_cell.length_c   1.000
_cell.angle_alpha   90.00
_cell.angle_beta   90.00
_cell.angle_gamma   90.00
#
_symmetry.space_group_name_H-M   'P 1'
#
loop_
_entity.id
_entity.type
_entity.pdbx_description
1 polymer ?
#
loop_
_entity_poly.entity_id
_entity_poly.type
_entity_poly.pdbx_seq_one_letter_code
_entity_poly.pdbx_strand_id
1 'polypeptide(L)'
;MAVTVIACLGISNTGKLTVQAGVMLLHCSCGAVEACIAAIRPTASLEVAVRHADRILVLDGCADCCGKKKVRALGIEPHLHIVATGCGIEKNGMAKPRFDEIERLSAAVLEAIRE
;
A
#
# COMPACT_ATOMS: atom_id res chain seq x y z
N MET A 1 -7.41 15.81 -2.93
CA MET A 1 -6.25 15.41 -3.75
C MET A 1 -6.18 13.90 -3.73
N ALA A 2 -5.93 13.27 -4.87
CA ALA A 2 -5.83 11.82 -4.96
C ALA A 2 -4.47 11.33 -4.42
N VAL A 3 -4.38 10.04 -4.11
CA VAL A 3 -3.17 9.43 -3.53
C VAL A 3 -2.71 8.25 -4.37
N THR A 4 -1.42 8.22 -4.64
CA THR A 4 -0.75 7.06 -5.20
C THR A 4 -0.34 6.11 -4.09
N VAL A 5 -0.85 4.88 -4.13
CA VAL A 5 -0.58 3.82 -3.17
C VAL A 5 0.58 2.96 -3.66
N ILE A 6 1.64 2.88 -2.86
CA ILE A 6 2.74 1.93 -3.04
C ILE A 6 2.55 0.77 -2.07
N ALA A 7 2.01 -0.33 -2.58
CA ALA A 7 1.79 -1.54 -1.80
C ALA A 7 3.10 -2.31 -1.57
N CYS A 8 3.10 -3.21 -0.58
CA CYS A 8 4.21 -4.11 -0.29
C CYS A 8 4.59 -4.99 -1.50
N LEU A 9 5.62 -5.85 -1.34
CA LEU A 9 6.09 -6.76 -2.39
C LEU A 9 5.05 -7.82 -2.83
N GLY A 10 3.97 -8.03 -2.10
CA GLY A 10 2.93 -9.00 -2.50
C GLY A 10 3.28 -10.47 -2.27
N ILE A 11 4.35 -10.78 -1.52
CA ILE A 11 4.82 -12.17 -1.34
C ILE A 11 4.03 -12.88 -0.22
N SER A 12 4.04 -12.32 1.00
CA SER A 12 3.31 -12.90 2.16
C SER A 12 1.80 -12.68 2.05
N ASN A 13 1.02 -13.31 2.93
CA ASN A 13 -0.42 -13.05 3.08
C ASN A 13 -0.67 -11.55 3.29
N THR A 14 0.05 -10.91 4.20
CA THR A 14 -0.08 -9.47 4.43
C THR A 14 0.42 -8.63 3.26
N GLY A 15 1.41 -9.12 2.50
CA GLY A 15 1.85 -8.48 1.26
C GLY A 15 0.76 -8.51 0.20
N LYS A 16 0.20 -9.70 -0.08
CA LYS A 16 -0.92 -9.88 -1.02
C LYS A 16 -2.12 -9.04 -0.61
N LEU A 17 -2.40 -9.02 0.70
CA LEU A 17 -3.45 -8.20 1.30
C LEU A 17 -3.28 -6.72 0.96
N THR A 18 -2.08 -6.15 1.13
CA THR A 18 -1.84 -4.73 0.80
C THR A 18 -2.08 -4.42 -0.67
N VAL A 19 -1.72 -5.35 -1.57
CA VAL A 19 -1.96 -5.19 -3.01
C VAL A 19 -3.46 -5.25 -3.31
N GLN A 20 -4.19 -6.20 -2.72
CA GLN A 20 -5.63 -6.34 -2.91
C GLN A 20 -6.40 -5.15 -2.33
N ALA A 21 -6.03 -4.68 -1.15
CA ALA A 21 -6.61 -3.49 -0.53
C ALA A 21 -6.37 -2.24 -1.39
N GLY A 22 -5.15 -2.05 -1.90
CA GLY A 22 -4.82 -0.93 -2.80
C GLY A 22 -5.60 -0.97 -4.11
N VAL A 23 -5.73 -2.15 -4.75
CA VAL A 23 -6.53 -2.33 -5.96
C VAL A 23 -8.02 -2.10 -5.69
N MET A 24 -8.54 -2.58 -4.56
CA MET A 24 -9.93 -2.33 -4.18
C MET A 24 -10.21 -0.84 -4.04
N LEU A 25 -9.30 -0.10 -3.39
CA LEU A 25 -9.42 1.34 -3.24
C LEU A 25 -9.32 2.09 -4.55
N LEU A 26 -8.43 1.66 -5.47
CA LEU A 26 -8.34 2.25 -6.79
C LEU A 26 -9.69 2.24 -7.53
N HIS A 27 -10.50 1.20 -7.32
CA HIS A 27 -11.81 1.07 -7.98
C HIS A 27 -12.98 1.64 -7.17
N CYS A 28 -12.91 1.61 -5.83
CA CYS A 28 -14.05 1.89 -4.97
C CYS A 28 -13.95 3.22 -4.18
N SER A 29 -12.83 3.95 -4.26
CA SER A 29 -12.59 5.14 -3.43
C SER A 29 -13.07 6.47 -4.05
N CYS A 30 -13.89 6.43 -5.11
CA CYS A 30 -14.39 7.62 -5.81
C CYS A 30 -13.29 8.62 -6.22
N GLY A 31 -12.11 8.11 -6.60
CA GLY A 31 -10.97 8.94 -7.02
C GLY A 31 -10.03 9.39 -5.88
N ALA A 32 -10.23 8.94 -4.64
CA ALA A 32 -9.27 9.22 -3.57
C ALA A 32 -7.93 8.48 -3.77
N VAL A 33 -7.94 7.31 -4.42
CA VAL A 33 -6.75 6.59 -4.88
C VAL A 33 -6.69 6.65 -6.40
N GLU A 34 -5.63 7.24 -6.94
CA GLU A 34 -5.43 7.40 -8.40
C GLU A 34 -4.60 6.26 -9.01
N ALA A 35 -3.73 5.65 -8.22
CA ALA A 35 -2.83 4.60 -8.66
C ALA A 35 -2.50 3.65 -7.51
N CYS A 36 -2.28 2.37 -7.84
CA CYS A 36 -1.79 1.37 -6.91
C CYS A 36 -0.68 0.54 -7.57
N ILE A 37 0.51 0.55 -6.96
CA ILE A 37 1.68 -0.14 -7.50
C ILE A 37 2.31 -0.99 -6.41
N ALA A 38 2.47 -2.28 -6.69
CA ALA A 38 3.19 -3.18 -5.82
C ALA A 38 4.70 -2.93 -5.91
N ALA A 39 5.37 -2.86 -4.76
CA ALA A 39 6.80 -2.61 -4.67
C ALA A 39 7.68 -3.71 -5.31
N ILE A 40 7.10 -4.83 -5.74
CA ILE A 40 7.81 -5.87 -6.51
C ILE A 40 8.13 -5.44 -7.95
N ARG A 41 7.44 -4.42 -8.47
CA ARG A 41 7.69 -3.88 -9.81
C ARG A 41 9.12 -3.33 -9.93
N PRO A 42 9.66 -3.26 -11.16
CA PRO A 42 10.97 -2.68 -11.42
C PRO A 42 11.08 -1.26 -10.83
N THR A 43 12.28 -0.90 -10.36
CA THR A 43 12.55 0.41 -9.74
C THR A 43 12.14 1.58 -10.63
N ALA A 44 12.36 1.48 -11.94
CA ALA A 44 11.95 2.51 -12.90
C ALA A 44 10.43 2.77 -12.89
N SER A 45 9.61 1.72 -12.75
CA SER A 45 8.15 1.88 -12.66
C SER A 45 7.72 2.54 -11.35
N LEU A 46 8.41 2.22 -10.25
CA LEU A 46 8.18 2.88 -8.97
C LEU A 46 8.57 4.35 -9.05
N GLU A 47 9.73 4.67 -9.62
CA GLU A 47 10.22 6.04 -9.78
C GLU A 47 9.27 6.92 -10.57
N VAL A 48 8.77 6.42 -11.71
CA VAL A 48 7.77 7.15 -12.51
C VAL A 48 6.54 7.46 -11.66
N ALA A 49 6.01 6.49 -10.92
CA ALA A 49 4.81 6.71 -10.14
C ALA A 49 5.00 7.71 -9.00
N VAL A 50 6.08 7.58 -8.23
CA VAL A 50 6.32 8.47 -7.09
C VAL A 50 6.66 9.90 -7.53
N ARG A 51 7.26 10.11 -8.71
CA ARG A 51 7.56 11.45 -9.22
C ARG A 51 6.34 12.20 -9.77
N HIS A 52 5.32 11.48 -10.23
CA HIS A 52 4.08 12.07 -10.77
C HIS A 52 2.96 12.15 -9.73
N ALA A 53 3.16 11.54 -8.56
CA ALA A 53 2.17 11.51 -7.48
C ALA A 53 2.18 12.82 -6.68
N ASP A 54 1.02 13.43 -6.50
CA ASP A 54 0.85 14.59 -5.61
C ASP A 54 1.01 14.20 -4.14
N ARG A 55 0.51 13.01 -3.76
CA ARG A 55 0.58 12.46 -2.41
C ARG A 55 0.83 10.96 -2.49
N ILE A 56 1.77 10.49 -1.67
CA ILE A 56 2.25 9.10 -1.68
C ILE A 56 1.89 8.44 -0.36
N LEU A 57 1.15 7.33 -0.44
CA LEU A 57 0.89 6.44 0.68
C LEU A 57 1.62 5.12 0.46
N VAL A 58 2.43 4.72 1.43
CA VAL A 58 3.01 3.38 1.44
C VAL A 58 2.14 2.46 2.29
N LEU A 59 1.74 1.33 1.71
CA LEU A 59 0.96 0.30 2.39
C LEU A 59 1.79 -0.97 2.54
N ASP A 60 2.41 -1.12 3.71
CA ASP A 60 3.30 -2.23 4.02
C ASP A 60 2.56 -3.38 4.72
N GLY A 61 2.97 -4.61 4.43
CA GLY A 61 2.35 -5.79 5.01
C GLY A 61 2.82 -6.10 6.43
N CYS A 62 3.99 -5.61 6.85
CA CYS A 62 4.56 -5.87 8.17
C CYS A 62 5.69 -4.88 8.49
N ALA A 63 6.24 -4.99 9.70
CA ALA A 63 7.31 -4.11 10.20
C ALA A 63 8.62 -4.15 9.38
N ASP A 64 8.77 -5.11 8.45
CA ASP A 64 9.91 -5.15 7.51
C ASP A 64 9.94 -3.91 6.59
N CYS A 65 8.78 -3.26 6.40
CA CYS A 65 8.60 -2.01 5.66
C CYS A 65 9.24 -2.03 4.25
N CYS A 66 9.02 -3.11 3.50
CA CYS A 66 9.65 -3.33 2.20
C CYS A 66 9.30 -2.24 1.17
N GLY A 67 8.04 -1.78 1.15
CA GLY A 67 7.60 -0.69 0.29
C GLY A 67 8.26 0.62 0.66
N LYS A 68 8.24 0.98 1.95
CA LYS A 68 8.84 2.24 2.45
C LYS A 68 10.33 2.31 2.17
N LYS A 69 11.05 1.21 2.39
CA LYS A 69 12.49 1.12 2.08
C LYS A 69 12.77 1.42 0.60
N LYS A 70 11.95 0.89 -0.31
CA LYS A 70 12.12 1.16 -1.74
C LYS A 70 11.81 2.60 -2.12
N VAL A 71 10.74 3.18 -1.56
CA VAL A 71 10.40 4.59 -1.80
C VAL A 71 11.50 5.53 -1.28
N ARG A 72 12.01 5.27 -0.07
CA ARG A 72 13.14 6.04 0.50
C ARG A 72 14.45 5.87 -0.28
N ALA A 73 14.70 4.69 -0.85
CA ALA A 73 15.87 4.49 -1.71
C ALA A 73 15.84 5.33 -2.99
N LEU A 74 14.67 5.84 -3.40
CA LEU A 74 14.49 6.81 -4.48
C LEU A 74 14.66 8.27 -4.01
N GLY A 75 15.01 8.50 -2.75
CA GLY A 75 15.16 9.84 -2.17
C GLY A 75 13.82 10.51 -1.83
N ILE A 76 12.72 9.75 -1.76
CA ILE A 76 11.38 10.27 -1.52
C ILE A 76 10.87 9.79 -0.17
N GLU A 77 10.34 10.71 0.63
CA GLU A 77 9.65 10.36 1.88
C GLU A 77 8.14 10.24 1.61
N PRO A 78 7.50 9.11 1.93
CA PRO A 78 6.06 8.98 1.75
C PRO A 78 5.30 9.90 2.72
N HIS A 79 4.17 10.43 2.26
CA HIS A 79 3.32 11.33 3.04
C HIS A 79 2.56 10.57 4.13
N LEU A 80 2.15 9.34 3.80
CA LEU A 80 1.45 8.43 4.70
C LEU A 80 2.11 7.05 4.66
N HIS A 81 2.12 6.36 5.79
CA HIS A 81 2.63 5.00 5.91
C HIS A 81 1.75 4.18 6.83
N ILE A 82 1.17 3.12 6.29
CA ILE A 82 0.32 2.18 7.03
C ILE A 82 0.95 0.80 6.96
N VAL A 83 0.95 0.11 8.09
CA VAL A 83 1.45 -1.26 8.20
C VAL A 83 0.31 -2.18 8.60
N ALA A 84 -0.03 -3.16 7.75
CA ALA A 84 -1.16 -4.06 7.94
C ALA A 84 -1.14 -4.76 9.31
N THR A 85 0.03 -5.21 9.77
CA THR A 85 0.17 -5.82 11.11
C THR A 85 -0.13 -4.85 12.26
N GLY A 86 0.05 -3.55 12.06
CA GLY A 86 -0.39 -2.52 13.02
C GLY A 86 -1.91 -2.36 13.10
N CYS A 87 -2.64 -2.82 12.08
CA CYS A 87 -4.10 -2.83 12.04
C CYS A 87 -4.71 -4.15 12.57
N GLY A 88 -3.94 -4.95 13.31
CA GLY A 88 -4.40 -6.21 13.88
C GLY A 88 -4.54 -7.36 12.89
N ILE A 89 -3.83 -7.30 11.75
CA ILE A 89 -3.77 -8.39 10.76
C ILE A 89 -2.52 -9.23 11.01
N GLU A 90 -2.67 -10.54 11.14
CA GLU A 90 -1.55 -11.43 11.42
C GLU A 90 -0.80 -11.84 10.14
N LYS A 91 0.54 -11.85 10.21
CA LYS A 91 1.40 -12.38 9.15
C LYS A 91 1.43 -13.91 9.25
N ASN A 92 0.65 -14.58 8.42
CA ASN A 92 0.53 -16.04 8.37
C ASN A 92 1.17 -16.62 7.09
N GLY A 93 2.44 -16.27 6.87
CA GLY A 93 3.25 -16.82 5.77
C GLY A 93 2.66 -16.55 4.38
N MET A 94 2.36 -17.61 3.63
CA MET A 94 1.89 -17.54 2.23
C MET A 94 0.37 -17.73 2.09
N ALA A 95 -0.36 -17.75 3.22
CA ALA A 95 -1.81 -17.90 3.25
C ALA A 95 -2.52 -16.90 2.32
N LYS A 96 -3.73 -17.24 1.89
CA LYS A 96 -4.57 -16.32 1.13
C LYS A 96 -5.12 -15.25 2.09
N PRO A 97 -5.08 -13.96 1.71
CA PRO A 97 -5.74 -12.91 2.49
C PRO A 97 -7.23 -13.21 2.63
N ARG A 98 -7.80 -12.94 3.79
CA ARG A 98 -9.25 -13.04 3.97
C ARG A 98 -9.92 -11.74 3.56
N PHE A 99 -11.20 -11.83 3.18
CA PHE A 99 -11.96 -10.68 2.73
C PHE A 99 -12.16 -9.63 3.84
N ASP A 100 -12.42 -10.08 5.07
CA ASP A 100 -12.53 -9.20 6.25
C ASP A 100 -11.24 -8.41 6.53
N GLU A 101 -10.08 -9.00 6.25
CA GLU A 101 -8.79 -8.33 6.39
C GLU A 101 -8.60 -7.27 5.31
N ILE A 102 -9.06 -7.54 4.07
CA ILE A 102 -8.99 -6.58 2.95
C ILE A 102 -9.85 -5.36 3.27
N GLU A 103 -11.10 -5.58 3.68
CA GLU A 103 -12.01 -4.49 4.07
C GLU A 103 -11.47 -3.68 5.23
N ARG A 104 -10.97 -4.34 6.29
CA ARG A 104 -10.38 -3.66 7.44
C ARG A 104 -9.20 -2.77 7.04
N LEU A 105 -8.28 -3.28 6.23
CA LEU A 105 -7.12 -2.51 5.79
C LEU A 105 -7.54 -1.36 4.86
N SER A 106 -8.47 -1.60 3.94
CA SER A 106 -9.00 -0.56 3.05
C SER A 106 -9.70 0.56 3.81
N ALA A 107 -10.47 0.23 4.84
CA ALA A 107 -11.09 1.23 5.72
C ALA A 107 -10.04 2.07 6.44
N ALA A 108 -9.01 1.44 7.03
CA ALA A 108 -7.91 2.14 7.69
C ALA A 108 -7.17 3.09 6.74
N VAL A 109 -6.98 2.68 5.48
CA VAL A 109 -6.41 3.56 4.45
C VAL A 109 -7.35 4.73 4.19
N LEU A 110 -8.64 4.49 3.91
CA LEU A 110 -9.61 5.56 3.61
C LEU A 110 -9.71 6.63 4.70
N GLU A 111 -9.70 6.23 5.96
CA GLU A 111 -9.69 7.18 7.08
C GLU A 111 -8.40 8.01 7.08
N ALA A 112 -7.24 7.38 6.89
CA ALA A 112 -5.95 8.09 6.85
C ALA A 112 -5.79 9.05 5.66
N ILE A 113 -6.48 8.83 4.53
CA ILE A 113 -6.43 9.75 3.38
C ILE A 113 -7.36 10.95 3.54
N ARG A 114 -8.39 10.85 4.39
CA ARG A 114 -9.35 11.92 4.66
C ARG A 114 -8.82 12.96 5.66
N GLU A 115 -7.86 12.56 6.48
CA GLU A 115 -7.05 13.45 7.34
C GLU A 115 -6.01 14.24 6.52
#